data_AF-A0A662QET8-F1
#
_entry.id   AF-A0A662QET8-F1
#
_cell.length_a   1.000
_cell.length_b   1.000
_cell.length_c   1.000
_cell.angle_alpha   90.00
_cell.angle_beta   90.00
_cell.angle_gamma   90.00
#
_symmetry.space_group_name_H-M   'P 1'
#
loop_
_entity.id
_entity.type
_entity.pdbx_description
1 polymer ?
#
loop_
_entity_poly.entity_id
_entity_poly.type
_entity_poly.pdbx_seq_one_letter_code
_entity_poly.pdbx_strand_id
1 'polypeptide(L)'
;MLDKYRRRGWLSDSNYLKARLQFLGETLRFLRLKLLKIVPSKTSILIQTWSLIERSHLQILSAKQIGAEKLYTGDEVLHKVALGEGIKSEYVD
;
A
#
# COMPACT_ATOMS: atom_id res chain seq x y z
N MET A 1 2.91 -7.23 5.42
CA MET A 1 3.58 -7.05 6.74
C MET A 1 4.82 -7.91 6.88
N LEU A 2 4.73 -9.25 6.78
CA LEU A 2 5.89 -10.16 6.85
C LEU A 2 6.98 -9.87 5.80
N ASP A 3 6.59 -9.57 4.56
CA ASP A 3 7.51 -9.20 3.48
C ASP A 3 8.29 -7.90 3.77
N LYS A 4 7.64 -6.93 4.44
CA LYS A 4 8.28 -5.68 4.87
C LYS A 4 9.33 -5.94 5.95
N TYR A 5 9.06 -6.85 6.88
CA TYR A 5 10.02 -7.24 7.92
C TYR A 5 11.20 -8.04 7.37
N ARG A 6 10.95 -8.93 6.40
CA ARG A 6 12.03 -9.62 5.66
C ARG A 6 12.94 -8.63 4.94
N ARG A 7 12.39 -7.69 4.18
CA ARG A 7 13.17 -6.66 3.47
C ARG A 7 13.97 -5.75 4.38
N ARG A 8 13.51 -5.54 5.62
CA ARG A 8 14.21 -4.77 6.65
C ARG A 8 15.22 -5.60 7.45
N GLY A 9 15.40 -6.88 7.12
CA GLY A 9 16.28 -7.81 7.83
C GLY A 9 15.79 -8.23 9.22
N TRP A 10 14.59 -7.80 9.63
CA TRP A 10 14.01 -8.13 10.94
C TRP A 10 13.46 -9.55 11.01
N LEU A 11 13.35 -10.22 9.86
CA LEU A 11 12.91 -11.61 9.76
C LEU A 11 13.86 -12.35 8.82
N SER A 12 14.52 -13.38 9.32
CA SER A 12 15.34 -14.26 8.48
C SER A 12 14.49 -14.98 7.44
N ASP A 13 15.11 -15.44 6.36
CA ASP A 13 14.42 -16.19 5.30
C ASP A 13 13.75 -17.46 5.82
N SER A 14 14.39 -18.17 6.75
CA SER A 14 13.83 -19.36 7.40
C SER A 14 12.58 -19.03 8.22
N ASN A 15 12.64 -17.95 9.01
CA ASN A 15 11.52 -17.50 9.83
C ASN A 15 10.36 -16.94 8.99
N TYR A 16 10.69 -16.27 7.88
CA TYR A 16 9.72 -15.82 6.89
C TYR A 16 8.97 -16.98 6.26
N LEU A 17 9.70 -18.01 5.81
CA LEU A 17 9.10 -19.20 5.20
C LEU A 17 8.20 -19.92 6.21
N LYS A 18 8.65 -20.11 7.45
CA LYS A 18 7.87 -20.75 8.51
C LYS A 18 6.59 -19.96 8.81
N ALA A 19 6.68 -18.65 8.96
CA ALA A 19 5.52 -17.79 9.20
C ALA A 19 4.51 -17.86 8.04
N ARG A 20 4.97 -17.89 6.79
CA ARG A 20 4.10 -18.05 5.61
C ARG A 20 3.38 -19.39 5.59
N LEU A 21 4.08 -20.49 5.88
CA LEU A 21 3.49 -21.82 5.91
C LEU A 21 2.45 -21.95 7.03
N GLN A 22 2.73 -21.41 8.22
CA GLN A 22 1.77 -21.37 9.32
C GLN A 22 0.53 -20.55 8.97
N PHE A 23 0.72 -19.34 8.43
CA PHE A 23 -0.38 -18.50 7.99
C PHE A 23 -1.27 -19.21 6.94
N LEU A 24 -0.66 -19.88 5.96
CA LEU A 24 -1.39 -20.63 4.95
C LEU A 24 -2.16 -21.81 5.56
N GLY A 25 -1.53 -22.56 6.46
CA GLY A 25 -2.17 -23.67 7.17
C GLY A 25 -3.39 -23.23 7.96
N GLU A 26 -3.27 -22.14 8.73
CA GLU A 26 -4.39 -21.57 9.50
C GLU A 26 -5.49 -21.02 8.58
N THR A 27 -5.13 -20.35 7.50
CA THR A 27 -6.11 -19.85 6.51
C THR A 27 -6.89 -21.00 5.89
N LEU A 28 -6.22 -22.09 5.51
CA LEU A 28 -6.86 -23.30 4.99
C LEU A 28 -7.74 -23.97 6.04
N ARG A 29 -7.30 -24.01 7.30
CA ARG A 29 -8.08 -24.54 8.43
C ARG A 29 -9.39 -23.76 8.59
N PHE A 30 -9.32 -22.43 8.66
CA PHE A 30 -10.52 -21.61 8.79
C PHE A 30 -11.43 -21.66 7.55
N LEU A 31 -10.86 -21.81 6.35
CA LEU A 31 -11.64 -22.03 5.14
C LEU A 31 -12.43 -23.33 5.20
N ARG A 32 -11.80 -24.44 5.62
CA ARG A 32 -12.45 -25.75 5.80
C ARG A 32 -13.57 -25.69 6.85
N LEU A 33 -13.35 -24.93 7.92
CA LEU A 33 -14.34 -24.69 8.97
C LEU A 33 -15.45 -23.71 8.56
N LYS A 34 -15.41 -23.16 7.33
CA LYS A 34 -16.34 -22.14 6.81
C LYS A 34 -16.40 -20.87 7.67
N LEU A 35 -15.31 -20.56 8.37
CA LEU A 35 -15.17 -19.36 9.22
C LEU A 35 -14.63 -18.15 8.44
N LEU A 36 -14.19 -18.35 7.19
CA LEU A 36 -13.70 -17.30 6.31
C LEU A 36 -14.56 -17.20 5.04
N LYS A 37 -14.81 -15.96 4.62
CA LYS A 37 -15.31 -15.64 3.28
C LYS A 37 -14.14 -15.19 2.42
N ILE A 38 -13.75 -15.99 1.43
CA ILE A 38 -12.76 -15.58 0.43
C ILE A 38 -13.45 -14.65 -0.57
N VAL A 39 -12.98 -13.41 -0.65
CA VAL A 39 -13.39 -12.46 -1.68
C VAL A 39 -12.27 -12.39 -2.72
N PRO A 40 -12.46 -12.94 -3.93
CA PRO A 40 -11.44 -12.85 -4.97
C PRO A 40 -11.29 -11.40 -5.44
N SER A 41 -10.07 -10.87 -5.37
CA SER A 41 -9.75 -9.58 -5.98
C SER A 41 -9.73 -9.73 -7.49
N LYS A 42 -10.85 -9.43 -8.14
CA LYS A 42 -10.96 -9.43 -9.61
C LYS A 42 -10.03 -8.37 -10.19
N THR A 43 -9.53 -8.61 -11.40
CA THR A 43 -8.70 -7.66 -12.16
C THR A 43 -9.35 -6.28 -12.27
N SER A 44 -10.68 -6.20 -12.30
CA SER A 44 -11.43 -4.94 -12.28
C SER A 44 -11.13 -4.07 -11.05
N ILE A 45 -10.92 -4.67 -9.87
CA ILE A 45 -10.55 -3.94 -8.65
C ILE A 45 -9.14 -3.37 -8.79
N LEU A 46 -8.21 -4.15 -9.37
CA LEU A 46 -6.85 -3.68 -9.61
C LEU A 46 -6.82 -2.51 -10.60
N ILE A 47 -7.59 -2.58 -11.70
CA ILE A 47 -7.72 -1.49 -12.68
C ILE A 47 -8.30 -0.23 -12.03
N GLN A 48 -9.35 -0.36 -11.22
CA GLN A 48 -9.94 0.77 -10.50
C GLN A 48 -8.97 1.37 -9.47
N THR A 49 -8.16 0.52 -8.83
CA THR A 49 -7.14 0.98 -7.90
C THR A 49 -6.00 1.71 -8.63
N TRP A 50 -5.68 1.30 -9.86
CA TRP A 50 -4.63 1.94 -10.67
C TRP A 50 -4.92 3.42 -10.92
N SER A 51 -6.15 3.80 -11.27
CA SER A 51 -6.50 5.21 -11.51
C SER A 51 -6.39 6.07 -10.25
N LEU A 52 -6.68 5.49 -9.07
CA LEU A 52 -6.50 6.15 -7.77
C LEU A 52 -5.02 6.34 -7.43
N ILE A 53 -4.18 5.33 -7.69
CA ILE A 53 -2.73 5.40 -7.51
C ILE A 53 -2.13 6.42 -8.48
N GLU A 54 -2.51 6.37 -9.75
CA GLU A 54 -1.95 7.19 -10.82
C GLU A 54 -2.17 8.69 -10.58
N ARG A 55 -3.38 9.10 -10.18
CA ARG A 55 -3.68 10.51 -9.87
C ARG A 55 -2.77 11.07 -8.78
N SER A 56 -2.63 10.33 -7.68
CA SER A 56 -1.83 10.79 -6.54
C SER A 56 -0.33 10.81 -6.85
N HIS A 57 0.17 9.78 -7.54
CA HIS A 57 1.60 9.66 -7.83
C HIS A 57 2.05 10.64 -8.92
N LEU A 58 1.24 10.89 -9.95
CA LEU A 58 1.58 11.85 -11.00
C LEU A 58 1.70 13.26 -10.44
N GLN A 59 0.77 13.72 -9.61
CA GLN A 59 0.82 15.07 -9.04
C GLN A 59 2.06 15.28 -8.17
N ILE A 60 2.43 14.28 -7.37
CA ILE A 60 3.63 14.29 -6.54
C ILE A 60 4.90 14.27 -7.40
N LEU A 61 4.97 13.41 -8.41
CA LEU A 61 6.13 13.30 -9.30
C LEU A 61 6.33 14.58 -10.13
N SER A 62 5.25 15.15 -10.65
CA SER A 62 5.28 16.42 -11.37
C SER A 62 5.79 17.55 -10.46
N ALA A 63 5.29 17.64 -9.22
CA ALA A 63 5.76 18.63 -8.24
C ALA A 63 7.26 18.46 -7.93
N LYS A 64 7.75 17.22 -7.78
CA LYS A 64 9.19 16.93 -7.62
C LYS A 64 10.00 17.34 -8.83
N GLN A 65 9.54 16.98 -10.03
CA GLN A 65 10.27 17.21 -11.28
C GLN A 65 10.51 18.69 -11.54
N ILE A 66 9.55 19.55 -11.22
CA ILE A 66 9.68 21.01 -11.37
C ILE A 66 10.32 21.69 -10.16
N GLY A 67 10.64 20.94 -9.10
CA GLY A 67 11.16 21.50 -7.85
C GLY A 67 10.16 22.43 -7.16
N ALA A 68 8.86 22.10 -7.19
CA ALA A 68 7.81 22.94 -6.65
C ALA A 68 8.07 23.24 -5.17
N GLU A 69 7.98 24.52 -4.79
CA GLU A 69 8.18 24.94 -3.40
C GLU A 69 7.08 24.37 -2.49
N LYS A 70 5.85 24.26 -3.00
CA LYS A 70 4.68 23.81 -2.23
C LYS A 70 3.59 23.20 -3.13
N LEU A 71 2.90 22.17 -2.63
CA LEU A 71 1.74 21.52 -3.27
C LEU A 71 0.45 21.80 -2.48
N TYR A 72 -0.49 22.52 -3.09
CA TYR A 72 -1.83 22.76 -2.51
C TYR A 72 -2.81 21.69 -2.99
N THR A 73 -3.60 21.12 -2.08
CA THR A 73 -4.60 20.11 -2.44
C THR A 73 -5.76 20.07 -1.44
N GLY A 74 -6.99 19.88 -1.92
CA GLY A 74 -8.14 19.54 -1.10
C GLY A 74 -8.35 18.04 -0.90
N ASP A 75 -7.42 17.22 -1.39
CA ASP A 75 -7.40 15.77 -1.13
C ASP A 75 -6.48 15.48 0.07
N GLU A 76 -7.07 15.09 1.20
CA GLU A 76 -6.35 14.80 2.44
C GLU A 76 -5.37 13.62 2.30
N VAL A 77 -5.70 12.64 1.45
CA VAL A 77 -4.84 11.48 1.18
C VAL A 77 -3.63 11.93 0.38
N LEU A 78 -3.83 12.74 -0.66
CA LEU A 78 -2.73 13.30 -1.45
C LEU A 78 -1.79 14.14 -0.58
N HIS A 79 -2.36 14.98 0.29
CA HIS A 79 -1.59 15.80 1.22
C HIS A 79 -0.66 14.94 2.09
N LYS A 80 -1.19 13.87 2.69
CA LYS A 80 -0.40 12.94 3.51
C LYS A 80 0.69 12.22 2.72
N VAL A 81 0.41 11.79 1.49
CA VAL A 81 1.41 11.12 0.64
C VAL A 81 2.50 12.11 0.22
N ALA A 82 2.16 13.34 -0.16
CA ALA A 82 3.11 14.39 -0.54
C ALA A 82 4.09 14.73 0.60
N LEU A 83 3.58 14.87 1.83
CA LEU A 83 4.40 15.07 3.03
C LEU A 83 5.36 13.89 3.28
N GLY A 84 4.86 12.65 3.15
CA GLY A 84 5.69 11.45 3.29
C GLY A 84 6.79 11.34 2.25
N GLU A 85 6.57 11.91 1.06
CA GLU A 85 7.51 11.97 -0.06
C GLU A 85 8.47 13.17 0.02
N GLY A 86 8.40 13.98 1.07
CA GLY A 86 9.30 15.12 1.31
C GLY A 86 8.91 16.41 0.55
N ILE A 87 7.71 16.46 -0.04
CA ILE A 87 7.18 17.67 -0.68
C ILE A 87 6.43 18.49 0.37
N LYS A 88 6.71 19.79 0.47
CA LYS A 88 5.88 20.68 1.29
C LYS A 88 4.47 20.70 0.70
N SER A 89 3.45 20.37 1.49
CA SER A 89 2.07 20.39 1.04
C SER A 89 1.18 21.16 2.02
N GLU A 90 0.13 21.80 1.51
CA GLU A 90 -0.92 22.45 2.30
C GLU A 90 -2.28 21.92 1.87
N TYR A 91 -3.07 21.50 2.86
CA TYR A 91 -4.44 21.06 2.68
C TYR A 91 -5.37 22.28 2.64
N VAL A 92 -6.24 22.36 1.63
CA VAL A 92 -7.17 23.48 1.42
C VAL A 92 -8.57 22.92 1.21
N ASP A 93 -9.47 23.20 2.16
CA ASP A 93 -10.90 22.82 2.11
C ASP A 93 -11.70 23.70 1.14
#